data_AF-A0A7T0LIY7-F1
#
_entry.id   AF-A0A7T0LIY7-F1
#
_cell.length_a   1.000
_cell.length_b   1.000
_cell.length_c   1.000
_cell.angle_alpha   90.00
_cell.angle_beta   90.00
_cell.angle_gamma   90.00
#
_symmetry.space_group_name_H-M   'P 1'
#
loop_
_entity.id
_entity.type
_entity.pdbx_description
1 polymer ?
#
loop_
_entity_poly.entity_id
_entity_poly.type
_entity_poly.pdbx_seq_one_letter_code
_entity_poly.pdbx_strand_id
1 'polypeptide(L)'
;MTVSTSTRSRRLAACLMLAVGVLPLAGCSSAGDTTCSEFYDMNSDERIDVLKDLLREHDLVVYDPVNLSGVTKAVLGYCTSNPGSATLEDAVDWDSSYW
;
A
#
# COMPACT_ATOMS: atom_id res chain seq x y z
N MET A 1 14.66 -2.90 39.32
CA MET A 1 13.75 -3.15 38.19
C MET A 1 14.23 -2.29 37.03
N THR A 2 14.85 -2.91 36.04
CA THR A 2 15.43 -2.26 34.85
C THR A 2 14.46 -2.38 33.68
N VAL A 3 14.07 -1.26 33.07
CA VAL A 3 13.52 -1.25 31.72
C VAL A 3 14.32 -0.24 30.91
N SER A 4 15.19 -0.77 30.06
CA SER A 4 15.97 -0.02 29.08
C SER A 4 15.08 0.36 27.89
N THR A 5 14.85 1.65 27.69
CA THR A 5 14.33 2.20 26.43
C THR A 5 15.46 2.26 25.41
N SER A 6 15.54 1.25 24.54
CA SER A 6 16.44 1.22 23.39
C SER A 6 15.81 1.97 22.21
N THR A 7 16.22 3.21 22.01
CA THR A 7 16.05 3.96 20.75
C THR A 7 16.70 3.17 19.61
N ARG A 8 15.93 2.70 18.62
CA ARG A 8 16.50 2.08 17.41
C ARG A 8 16.17 2.91 16.18
N SER A 9 17.14 3.77 15.84
CA SER A 9 17.29 4.42 14.54
C SER A 9 17.21 3.37 13.42
N ARG A 10 16.18 3.44 12.57
CA ARG A 10 16.08 2.61 11.37
C ARG A 10 16.73 3.34 10.20
N ARG A 11 18.06 3.22 10.09
CA ARG A 11 18.75 3.42 8.82
C ARG A 11 18.43 2.19 7.96
N LEU A 12 17.50 2.32 7.01
CA LEU A 12 17.27 1.27 6.03
C LEU A 12 18.24 1.48 4.88
N ALA A 13 19.22 0.58 4.83
CA ALA A 13 20.33 0.57 3.89
C ALA A 13 19.84 0.22 2.48
N ALA A 14 20.30 0.99 1.50
CA ALA A 14 20.20 0.67 0.09
C ALA A 14 21.02 -0.59 -0.22
N CYS A 15 20.38 -1.63 -0.75
CA CYS A 15 21.06 -2.80 -1.29
C CYS A 15 20.84 -2.85 -2.81
N LEU A 16 21.81 -2.32 -3.56
CA LEU A 16 22.05 -2.75 -4.94
C LEU A 16 22.49 -4.22 -4.91
N MET A 17 21.80 -5.11 -5.63
CA MET A 17 22.35 -6.40 -6.03
C MET A 17 21.92 -6.76 -7.45
N LEU A 18 22.90 -6.77 -8.36
CA LEU A 18 22.86 -7.44 -9.65
C LEU A 18 22.97 -8.95 -9.44
N ALA A 19 21.93 -9.71 -9.78
CA ALA A 19 22.05 -11.14 -10.02
C ALA A 19 20.94 -11.63 -10.97
N VAL A 20 21.36 -12.14 -12.12
CA VAL A 20 20.51 -12.88 -13.07
C VAL A 20 20.16 -14.23 -12.42
N GLY A 21 18.93 -14.35 -11.95
CA GLY A 21 18.36 -15.57 -11.42
C GLY A 21 16.85 -15.41 -11.37
N VAL A 22 16.13 -16.19 -12.18
CA VAL A 22 14.67 -16.16 -12.27
C VAL A 22 14.11 -16.80 -10.99
N LEU A 23 13.97 -15.98 -9.95
CA LEU A 23 13.20 -16.23 -8.75
C LEU A 23 12.01 -15.26 -8.82
N PRO A 24 10.75 -15.69 -8.60
CA PRO A 24 9.65 -14.75 -8.56
C PRO A 24 9.91 -13.81 -7.38
N LEU A 25 10.24 -12.56 -7.67
CA LEU A 25 10.40 -11.47 -6.70
C LEU A 25 9.03 -11.13 -6.09
N ALA A 26 8.44 -12.04 -5.32
CA ALA A 26 7.27 -11.75 -4.49
C ALA A 26 7.72 -11.06 -3.19
N GLY A 27 8.45 -9.94 -3.29
CA GLY A 27 9.13 -9.42 -2.11
C GLY A 27 9.72 -8.01 -2.13
N CYS A 28 9.26 -7.07 -2.99
CA CYS A 28 9.67 -5.67 -2.87
C CYS A 28 8.70 -4.63 -3.49
N SER A 29 7.49 -5.00 -3.93
CA SER A 29 6.50 -4.00 -4.37
C SER A 29 5.37 -3.98 -3.35
N SER A 30 5.13 -2.81 -2.76
CA SER A 30 3.98 -2.56 -1.88
C SER A 30 2.72 -2.36 -2.73
N ALA A 31 1.55 -2.69 -2.19
CA ALA A 31 0.28 -2.34 -2.80
C ALA A 31 0.16 -0.82 -3.01
N GLY A 32 0.73 -0.03 -2.09
CA GLY A 32 0.84 1.43 -2.18
C GLY A 32 1.63 1.93 -3.39
N ASP A 33 2.59 1.16 -3.91
CA ASP A 33 3.36 1.50 -5.12
C ASP A 33 2.56 1.33 -6.42
N THR A 34 1.40 0.68 -6.37
CA THR A 34 0.51 0.54 -7.53
C THR A 34 0.13 1.93 -8.03
N THR A 35 0.24 2.16 -9.33
CA THR A 35 -0.18 3.44 -9.91
C THR A 35 -1.69 3.46 -10.18
N CYS A 36 -2.27 4.66 -10.21
CA CYS A 36 -3.67 4.84 -10.60
C CYS A 36 -3.96 4.29 -12.00
N SER A 37 -3.01 4.36 -12.93
CA SER A 37 -3.14 3.72 -14.25
C SER A 37 -3.23 2.21 -14.14
N GLU A 38 -2.29 1.57 -13.44
CA GLU A 38 -2.29 0.11 -13.25
C GLU A 38 -3.55 -0.37 -12.53
N PHE A 39 -3.99 0.36 -11.50
CA PHE A 39 -5.22 0.05 -10.78
C PHE A 39 -6.45 0.09 -11.71
N TYR A 40 -6.53 1.06 -12.62
CA TYR A 40 -7.63 1.11 -13.60
C TYR A 40 -7.50 0.07 -14.72
N ASP A 41 -6.32 -0.45 -15.00
CA ASP A 41 -6.14 -1.52 -15.99
C ASP A 41 -6.50 -2.91 -15.42
N MET A 42 -6.51 -3.07 -14.09
CA MET A 42 -6.90 -4.29 -13.39
C MET A 42 -8.39 -4.62 -13.53
N ASN A 43 -8.70 -5.90 -13.46
CA ASN A 43 -10.07 -6.37 -13.34
C ASN A 43 -10.63 -6.14 -11.91
N SER A 44 -11.94 -6.30 -11.73
CA SER A 44 -12.60 -6.01 -10.45
C SER A 44 -12.06 -6.82 -9.28
N ASP A 45 -11.70 -8.09 -9.47
CA ASP A 45 -11.20 -8.94 -8.40
C ASP A 45 -9.78 -8.54 -7.99
N GLU A 46 -8.92 -8.26 -8.98
CA GLU A 46 -7.55 -7.76 -8.77
C GLU A 46 -7.55 -6.42 -8.03
N ARG A 47 -8.44 -5.49 -8.41
CA ARG A 47 -8.59 -4.22 -7.69
C ARG A 47 -8.97 -4.43 -6.23
N ILE A 48 -9.90 -5.33 -5.97
CA ILE A 48 -10.33 -5.64 -4.60
C ILE A 48 -9.18 -6.23 -3.80
N ASP A 49 -8.36 -7.10 -4.40
CA ASP A 49 -7.22 -7.67 -3.70
C ASP A 49 -6.13 -6.62 -3.42
N VAL A 50 -5.84 -5.72 -4.36
CA VAL A 50 -4.95 -4.57 -4.11
C VAL A 50 -5.47 -3.67 -2.98
N LEU A 51 -6.77 -3.39 -2.93
CA LEU A 51 -7.35 -2.58 -1.84
C LEU A 51 -7.23 -3.28 -0.48
N LYS A 52 -7.40 -4.60 -0.42
CA LYS A 52 -7.21 -5.37 0.82
C LYS A 52 -5.74 -5.42 1.22
N ASP A 53 -4.84 -5.54 0.25
CA ASP A 53 -3.40 -5.54 0.50
C ASP A 53 -2.95 -4.18 1.03
N LEU A 54 -3.47 -3.09 0.45
CA LEU A 54 -3.25 -1.72 0.92
C LEU A 54 -3.75 -1.54 2.37
N LEU A 55 -4.95 -2.02 2.71
CA LEU A 55 -5.44 -2.03 4.09
C LEU A 55 -4.52 -2.85 5.02
N ARG A 56 -4.01 -4.00 4.56
CA ARG A 56 -3.14 -4.86 5.36
C ARG A 56 -1.77 -4.23 5.63
N GLU A 57 -1.22 -3.50 4.67
CA GLU A 57 0.06 -2.78 4.81
C GLU A 57 -0.01 -1.68 5.88
N HIS A 58 -1.21 -1.15 6.12
CA HIS A 58 -1.51 -0.13 7.13
C HIS A 58 -2.17 -0.70 8.39
N ASP A 59 -2.02 -2.01 8.64
CA ASP A 59 -2.52 -2.71 9.85
C ASP A 59 -4.06 -2.60 10.06
N LEU A 60 -4.84 -2.40 8.99
CA LEU A 60 -6.29 -2.31 9.02
C LEU A 60 -6.98 -3.66 8.74
N VAL A 61 -8.18 -3.83 9.30
CA VAL A 61 -9.01 -5.04 9.11
C VAL A 61 -9.62 -5.03 7.71
N VAL A 62 -9.19 -5.96 6.85
CA VAL A 62 -9.54 -6.01 5.41
C VAL A 62 -11.00 -6.36 5.10
N TYR A 63 -11.71 -6.99 6.04
CA TYR A 63 -13.13 -7.35 5.90
C TYR A 63 -14.05 -6.47 6.74
N ASP A 64 -13.51 -5.41 7.36
CA ASP A 64 -14.34 -4.39 7.97
C ASP A 64 -15.02 -3.56 6.86
N PRO A 65 -16.36 -3.47 6.83
CA PRO A 65 -17.07 -2.77 5.76
C PRO A 65 -16.74 -1.28 5.68
N VAL A 66 -16.39 -0.62 6.79
CA VAL A 66 -16.06 0.81 6.82
C VAL A 66 -14.69 1.02 6.20
N ASN A 67 -13.68 0.24 6.59
CA ASN A 67 -12.35 0.30 5.99
C ASN A 67 -12.39 0.03 4.48
N LEU A 68 -13.06 -1.05 4.06
CA LEU A 68 -13.12 -1.42 2.65
C LEU A 68 -13.88 -0.37 1.82
N SER A 69 -14.98 0.19 2.35
CA SER A 69 -15.70 1.26 1.66
C SER A 69 -14.90 2.56 1.60
N GLY A 70 -14.20 2.90 2.69
CA GLY A 70 -13.36 4.10 2.81
C GLY A 70 -12.21 4.09 1.82
N VAL A 71 -11.38 3.04 1.86
CA VAL A 71 -10.23 2.90 0.94
C VAL A 71 -10.67 2.89 -0.52
N THR A 72 -11.80 2.24 -0.82
CA THR A 72 -12.36 2.22 -2.19
C THR A 72 -12.71 3.62 -2.68
N LYS A 73 -13.40 4.43 -1.85
CA LYS A 73 -13.78 5.80 -2.23
C LYS A 73 -12.58 6.72 -2.35
N ALA A 74 -11.65 6.62 -1.41
CA ALA A 74 -10.42 7.41 -1.38
C ALA A 74 -9.57 7.16 -2.65
N VAL A 75 -9.27 5.89 -2.94
CA VAL A 75 -8.53 5.48 -4.13
C VAL A 75 -9.21 5.92 -5.43
N LEU A 76 -10.53 5.66 -5.58
CA LEU A 76 -11.24 6.04 -6.80
C LEU A 76 -11.30 7.57 -7.00
N GLY A 77 -11.56 8.32 -5.92
CA GLY A 77 -11.61 9.79 -5.97
C GLY A 77 -10.25 10.40 -6.31
N TYR A 78 -9.19 9.88 -5.69
CA TYR A 78 -7.82 10.28 -5.94
C TYR A 78 -7.40 9.99 -7.38
N CYS A 79 -7.59 8.75 -7.85
CA CYS A 79 -7.17 8.34 -9.19
C CYS A 79 -7.98 8.98 -10.32
N THR A 80 -9.23 9.38 -10.06
CA THR A 80 -10.00 10.21 -11.00
C THR A 80 -9.38 11.59 -11.16
N SER A 81 -8.85 12.16 -10.07
CA SER A 81 -8.25 13.51 -10.07
C SER A 81 -6.77 13.51 -10.49
N ASN A 82 -6.08 12.39 -10.29
CA ASN A 82 -4.65 12.20 -10.54
C ASN A 82 -4.43 10.99 -11.45
N PRO A 83 -4.78 11.07 -12.74
CA PRO A 83 -4.57 9.97 -13.67
C PRO A 83 -3.07 9.76 -13.94
N GLY A 84 -2.68 8.52 -14.24
CA GLY A 84 -1.32 8.17 -14.63
C GLY A 84 -0.50 7.55 -13.50
N SER A 85 0.73 8.03 -13.30
CA SER A 85 1.72 7.40 -12.41
C SER A 85 1.60 7.80 -10.93
N ALA A 86 0.51 8.45 -10.52
CA ALA A 86 0.24 8.71 -9.11
C ALA A 86 0.03 7.38 -8.38
N THR A 87 0.64 7.21 -7.21
CA THR A 87 0.65 5.96 -6.44
C THR A 87 -0.53 5.87 -5.47
N LEU A 88 -1.00 4.66 -5.19
CA LEU A 88 -2.13 4.42 -4.28
C LEU A 88 -1.82 4.78 -2.82
N GLU A 89 -0.56 4.78 -2.41
CA GLU A 89 -0.16 5.18 -1.06
C GLU A 89 -0.62 6.61 -0.71
N ASP A 90 -0.57 7.51 -1.69
CA ASP A 90 -0.96 8.93 -1.52
C ASP A 90 -2.48 9.14 -1.58
N ALA A 91 -3.25 8.10 -1.92
CA ALA A 91 -4.68 8.22 -2.13
C ALA A 91 -5.48 8.30 -0.83
N VAL A 92 -4.86 7.90 0.29
CA VAL A 92 -5.54 7.67 1.56
C VAL A 92 -4.81 8.42 2.68
N ASP A 93 -5.58 9.10 3.52
CA ASP A 93 -5.07 9.65 4.77
C ASP A 93 -5.10 8.56 5.86
N TRP A 94 -4.00 7.81 5.97
CA TRP A 94 -3.87 6.66 6.88
C TRP A 94 -3.95 7.03 8.36
N ASP A 95 -3.68 8.29 8.71
CA ASP A 95 -3.78 8.80 10.08
C ASP A 95 -5.22 9.25 10.43
N SER A 96 -6.14 9.25 9.47
CA SER A 96 -7.52 9.66 9.69
C SER A 96 -8.29 8.66 10.54
N SER A 97 -8.94 9.15 11.60
CA SER A 97 -9.90 8.37 12.38
C SER A 97 -11.27 8.21 11.71
N TYR A 98 -11.44 8.79 10.51
CA TYR A 98 -12.71 8.86 9.78
C TYR A 98 -12.51 8.59 8.28
N TRP A 99 -13.52 7.97 7.66
CA TRP A 99 -13.56 7.62 6.23
C TRP A 99 -14.78 8.22 5.54
#